data_AF-A0AAD1BDZ1-F1
#
_entry.id   AF-A0AAD1BDZ1-F1
#
_cell.length_a   1.000
_cell.length_b   1.000
_cell.length_c   1.000
_cell.angle_alpha   90.00
_cell.angle_beta   90.00
_cell.angle_gamma   90.00
#
_symmetry.space_group_name_H-M   'P 1'
#
loop_
_entity.id
_entity.type
_entity.pdbx_description
1 polymer ?
#
loop_
_entity_poly.entity_id
_entity_poly.type
_entity_poly.pdbx_seq_one_letter_code
_entity_poly.pdbx_strand_id
1 'polypeptide(L)'
;MADFQALVSDTERLLEHTATLAGDQADELREQIHESLLKARETLQLTEESLRQRGQAAVTAAEDYVQSNPWQSVGIAAGVGFLIGLLATRR
;
A
#
# COMPACT_ATOMS: atom_id res chain seq x y z
N MET A 1 59.04 2.37 13.12
CA MET A 1 58.33 1.19 13.68
C MET A 1 57.16 1.62 14.58
N ALA A 2 57.34 2.56 15.51
CA ALA A 2 56.25 3.07 16.36
C ALA A 2 55.10 3.73 15.58
N ASP A 3 55.41 4.52 14.54
CA ASP A 3 54.38 5.22 13.74
C ASP A 3 53.44 4.28 12.97
N PHE A 4 53.93 3.10 12.57
CA PHE A 4 53.12 2.13 11.83
C PHE A 4 52.10 1.43 12.75
N GLN A 5 52.50 1.13 13.99
CA GLN A 5 51.57 0.60 15.00
C GLN A 5 50.52 1.63 15.40
N ALA A 6 50.89 2.91 15.50
CA ALA A 6 49.94 3.99 15.76
C ALA A 6 48.91 4.10 14.63
N LEU A 7 49.34 4.03 13.37
CA LEU A 7 48.45 4.12 12.21
C LEU A 7 47.49 2.92 12.11
N VAL A 8 47.99 1.70 12.37
CA VAL A 8 47.15 0.49 12.41
C VAL A 8 46.12 0.58 13.53
N SER A 9 46.52 1.00 14.74
CA SER A 9 45.61 1.16 15.88
C SER A 9 44.55 2.24 15.64
N ASP A 10 44.91 3.34 14.99
CA ASP A 10 43.98 4.41 14.63
C ASP A 10 42.98 3.95 13.55
N THR A 11 43.46 3.14 12.60
CA THR A 11 42.60 2.53 11.56
C THR A 11 41.64 1.51 12.17
N GLU A 12 42.08 0.67 13.11
CA GLU A 12 41.21 -0.26 13.84
C GLU A 12 40.13 0.48 14.64
N ARG A 13 40.50 1.57 15.32
CA ARG A 13 39.53 2.43 16.03
C ARG A 13 38.52 3.05 15.07
N LEU A 14 38.95 3.59 13.95
CA LEU A 14 38.04 4.15 12.94
C LEU A 14 37.11 3.08 12.36
N LEU A 15 37.61 1.86 12.13
CA LEU A 15 36.81 0.75 11.62
C LEU A 15 35.74 0.31 12.63
N GLU A 16 36.10 0.21 13.91
CA GLU A 16 35.20 -0.17 15.00
C GLU A 16 34.12 0.90 15.26
N HIS A 17 34.51 2.19 15.25
CA HIS A 17 33.56 3.30 15.33
C HIS A 17 32.61 3.34 14.12
N THR A 18 33.12 3.09 12.91
CA THR A 18 32.30 3.07 11.69
C THR A 18 31.35 1.88 11.66
N ALA A 19 31.81 0.70 12.11
CA ALA A 19 30.97 -0.50 12.20
C ALA A 19 29.83 -0.31 13.22
N THR A 20 30.11 0.31 14.37
CA THR A 20 29.11 0.60 15.40
C THR A 20 28.11 1.66 14.91
N LEU A 21 28.60 2.76 14.33
CA LEU A 21 27.74 3.81 13.73
C LEU A 21 26.86 3.27 12.61
N ALA A 22 27.38 2.35 11.79
CA ALA A 22 26.62 1.71 10.73
C ALA A 22 25.58 0.71 11.28
N GLY A 23 25.89 0.01 12.36
CA GLY A 23 24.96 -0.88 13.07
C GLY A 23 23.82 -0.10 13.71
N ASP A 24 24.13 0.94 14.48
CA ASP A 24 23.14 1.77 15.16
C ASP A 24 22.21 2.49 14.15
N GLN A 25 22.78 3.02 13.05
CA GLN A 25 21.96 3.61 11.98
C GLN A 25 21.10 2.57 11.25
N ALA A 26 21.60 1.34 11.09
CA ALA A 26 20.83 0.27 10.47
C ALA A 26 19.65 -0.17 11.36
N ASP A 27 19.85 -0.23 12.67
CA ASP A 27 18.81 -0.56 13.64
C ASP A 27 17.76 0.56 13.73
N GLU A 28 18.17 1.83 13.77
CA GLU A 28 17.27 2.97 13.75
C GLU A 28 16.41 3.00 12.47
N LEU A 29 17.04 2.76 11.30
CA LEU A 29 16.32 2.67 10.03
C LEU A 29 15.32 1.50 10.03
N ARG A 30 15.70 0.36 10.60
CA ARG A 30 14.84 -0.82 10.70
C ARG A 30 13.63 -0.54 11.59
N GLU A 31 13.81 0.19 12.67
CA GLU A 31 12.75 0.61 13.58
C GLU A 31 11.78 1.61 12.92
N GLN A 32 12.31 2.61 12.20
CA GLN A 32 11.47 3.55 11.41
C GLN A 32 10.66 2.85 10.31
N ILE A 33 11.24 1.86 9.63
CA ILE A 33 10.54 1.04 8.65
C ILE A 33 9.44 0.23 9.33
N HIS A 34 9.71 -0.35 10.51
CA HIS A 34 8.74 -1.12 11.26
C HIS A 34 7.54 -0.27 11.71
N GLU A 35 7.79 0.92 12.27
CA GLU A 35 6.75 1.89 12.60
C GLU A 35 5.91 2.30 11.39
N SER A 36 6.57 2.58 10.26
CA SER A 36 5.90 2.99 9.03
C SER A 36 5.00 1.87 8.49
N LEU A 37 5.45 0.62 8.57
CA LEU A 37 4.65 -0.55 8.20
C LEU A 37 3.46 -0.78 9.14
N LEU A 38 3.63 -0.56 10.45
CA LEU A 38 2.53 -0.63 11.43
C LEU A 38 1.46 0.42 11.12
N LYS A 39 1.86 1.69 10.94
CA LYS A 39 0.96 2.79 10.57
C LYS A 39 0.23 2.53 9.25
N ALA A 40 0.94 1.99 8.25
CA ALA A 40 0.33 1.62 6.97
C ALA A 40 -0.70 0.48 7.13
N ARG A 41 -0.39 -0.55 7.92
CA ARG A 41 -1.32 -1.66 8.21
C ARG A 41 -2.57 -1.18 8.95
N GLU A 42 -2.40 -0.33 9.96
CA GLU A 42 -3.52 0.25 10.70
C GLU A 42 -4.41 1.11 9.80
N THR A 43 -3.80 1.95 8.96
CA THR A 43 -4.54 2.75 7.97
C THR A 43 -5.29 1.88 6.97
N LEU A 44 -4.69 0.79 6.50
CA LEU A 44 -5.34 -0.17 5.60
C LEU A 44 -6.53 -0.88 6.26
N GLN A 45 -6.41 -1.28 7.53
CA GLN A 45 -7.51 -1.90 8.27
C GLN A 45 -8.69 -0.94 8.47
N LEU A 46 -8.43 0.31 8.84
CA LEU A 46 -9.47 1.36 8.95
C LEU A 46 -10.12 1.67 7.59
N THR A 47 -9.35 1.55 6.51
CA THR A 47 -9.86 1.76 5.15
C THR A 47 -10.67 0.56 4.66
N GLU A 48 -10.32 -0.67 5.05
CA GLU A 48 -11.03 -1.89 4.66
C GLU A 48 -12.46 -1.92 5.22
N GLU A 49 -12.65 -1.57 6.50
CA GLU A 49 -13.98 -1.54 7.11
C GLU A 49 -14.88 -0.48 6.48
N SER A 50 -14.33 0.72 6.25
CA SER A 50 -15.10 1.82 5.63
C SER A 50 -15.42 1.55 4.16
N LEU A 51 -14.50 0.94 3.40
CA LEU A 51 -14.74 0.50 2.02
C LEU A 51 -15.77 -0.63 1.96
N ARG A 52 -15.71 -1.59 2.89
CA ARG A 52 -16.66 -2.70 2.96
C ARG A 52 -18.06 -2.20 3.27
N GLN A 53 -18.21 -1.29 4.24
CA GLN A 53 -19.52 -0.69 4.55
C GLN A 53 -20.07 0.14 3.38
N ARG A 54 -19.23 0.97 2.74
CA ARG A 54 -19.63 1.76 1.56
C ARG A 54 -19.97 0.87 0.36
N GLY A 55 -19.21 -0.19 0.15
CA GLY A 55 -19.45 -1.19 -0.90
C GLY A 55 -20.77 -1.93 -0.67
N GLN A 56 -21.03 -2.38 0.56
CA GLN A 56 -22.32 -3.01 0.90
C GLN A 56 -23.50 -2.05 0.72
N ALA A 57 -23.39 -0.80 1.17
CA ALA A 57 -24.44 0.19 0.99
C ALA A 57 -24.74 0.49 -0.49
N ALA A 58 -23.70 0.55 -1.33
CA ALA A 58 -23.86 0.73 -2.77
C ALA A 58 -24.51 -0.49 -3.45
N VAL A 59 -24.16 -1.70 -3.02
CA VAL A 59 -24.79 -2.95 -3.50
C VAL A 59 -26.28 -2.98 -3.13
N THR A 60 -26.62 -2.70 -1.87
CA THR A 60 -28.02 -2.68 -1.42
C THR A 60 -28.84 -1.61 -2.16
N ALA A 61 -28.28 -0.42 -2.37
CA ALA A 61 -28.96 0.63 -3.13
C ALA A 61 -29.18 0.25 -4.60
N ALA A 62 -28.23 -0.46 -5.21
CA ALA A 62 -28.38 -0.97 -6.57
C ALA A 62 -29.44 -2.09 -6.63
N GLU A 63 -29.45 -3.02 -5.67
CA GLU A 63 -30.48 -4.06 -5.57
C GLU A 63 -31.88 -3.47 -5.41
N ASP A 64 -32.06 -2.50 -4.50
CA ASP A 64 -33.33 -1.80 -4.30
C ASP A 64 -33.79 -1.05 -5.56
N TYR A 65 -32.84 -0.45 -6.30
CA TYR A 65 -33.14 0.24 -7.56
C TYR A 65 -33.58 -0.75 -8.66
N VAL A 66 -32.92 -1.91 -8.75
CA VAL A 66 -33.30 -3.00 -9.67
C VAL A 66 -34.67 -3.56 -9.32
N GLN A 67 -34.94 -3.78 -8.03
CA GLN A 67 -36.19 -4.36 -7.56
C GLN A 67 -37.38 -3.41 -7.69
N SER A 68 -37.17 -2.10 -7.50
CA SER A 68 -38.20 -1.08 -7.70
C SER A 68 -38.52 -0.81 -9.17
N ASN A 69 -37.53 -0.94 -10.08
CA ASN A 69 -37.69 -0.61 -11.50
C ASN A 69 -37.01 -1.66 -12.41
N PRO A 70 -37.56 -2.89 -12.49
CA PRO A 70 -36.91 -4.01 -13.17
C PRO A 70 -36.73 -3.76 -14.67
N TRP A 71 -37.75 -3.26 -15.37
CA TRP A 71 -37.68 -3.00 -16.82
C TRP A 71 -36.71 -1.87 -17.17
N GLN A 72 -36.60 -0.85 -16.32
CA GLN A 72 -35.73 0.32 -16.53
C GLN A 72 -34.26 -0.05 -16.30
N SER A 73 -34.00 -0.84 -15.25
CA SER A 73 -32.68 -1.39 -14.93
C SER A 73 -32.16 -2.30 -16.04
N VAL A 74 -33.01 -3.18 -16.59
CA VAL A 74 -32.67 -4.03 -17.75
C VAL A 74 -32.35 -3.18 -18.99
N GLY A 75 -33.12 -2.11 -19.23
CA GLY A 75 -32.87 -1.18 -20.35
C GLY A 75 -31.51 -0.47 -20.25
N ILE A 76 -31.14 0.01 -19.06
CA ILE A 76 -29.84 0.65 -18.83
C ILE A 76 -28.70 -0.37 -18.99
N ALA A 77 -28.82 -1.55 -18.39
CA ALA A 77 -27.81 -2.60 -18.51
C ALA A 77 -27.60 -3.04 -19.97
N ALA A 78 -28.69 -3.23 -20.72
CA ALA A 78 -28.65 -3.55 -22.14
C ALA A 78 -28.03 -2.41 -22.97
N GLY A 79 -28.37 -1.15 -22.69
CA GLY A 79 -27.81 0.00 -23.38
C GLY A 79 -26.31 0.15 -23.15
N VAL A 80 -25.84 0.04 -21.91
CA VAL A 80 -24.42 0.10 -21.57
C VAL A 80 -23.67 -1.08 -22.19
N GLY A 81 -24.19 -2.31 -22.06
CA GLY A 81 -23.60 -3.50 -22.67
C GLY A 81 -23.50 -3.39 -24.20
N PHE A 82 -24.52 -2.83 -24.85
CA PHE A 82 -24.52 -2.59 -26.29
C PHE A 82 -23.45 -1.57 -26.71
N LEU A 83 -23.33 -0.44 -26.00
CA LEU A 83 -22.31 0.57 -26.28
C LEU A 83 -20.89 0.03 -26.11
N ILE A 84 -20.65 -0.74 -25.03
CA ILE A 84 -19.37 -1.40 -24.78
C ILE A 84 -19.09 -2.43 -25.87
N GLY A 85 -20.07 -3.27 -26.22
CA GLY A 85 -19.94 -4.26 -27.30
C GLY A 85 -19.65 -3.62 -28.65
N LEU A 86 -20.29 -2.50 -28.97
CA LEU A 86 -20.06 -1.73 -30.19
C LEU A 86 -18.63 -1.17 -30.24
N LEU A 87 -18.13 -0.64 -29.12
CA LEU A 87 -16.75 -0.15 -29.00
C LEU A 87 -15.72 -1.28 -29.09
N ALA A 88 -16.00 -2.43 -28.47
CA ALA A 88 -15.14 -3.61 -28.53
C ALA A 88 -15.07 -4.22 -29.93
N THR A 89 -16.18 -4.19 -30.68
CA THR A 89 -16.26 -4.67 -32.07
C THR A 89 -15.52 -3.76 -33.06
N ARG A 90 -15.20 -2.52 -32.65
CA ARG A 90 -14.43 -1.55 -33.46
C ARG A 90 -12.91 -1.69 -33.33
N ARG A 91 -12.41 -2.74 -32.67
CA ARG A 91 -10.99 -3.14 -32.65
C ARG A 91 -10.84 -4.53 -33.23
#